data_AF-A0A926AN52-F1
#
_entry.id   AF-A0A926AN52-F1
#
_cell.length_a   1.000
_cell.length_b   1.000
_cell.length_c   1.000
_cell.angle_alpha   90.00
_cell.angle_beta   90.00
_cell.angle_gamma   90.00
#
_symmetry.space_group_name_H-M   'P 1'
#
loop_
_entity.id
_entity.type
_entity.pdbx_description
1 polymer ?
#
loop_
_entity_poly.entity_id
_entity_poly.type
_entity_poly.pdbx_seq_one_letter_code
_entity_poly.pdbx_strand_id
1 'polypeptide(L)'
;MRSLSIQFAELLEPRRLLAQAPGWSDVIDNPFMPLIPGTTYLFKGTNDGEQQKVRTAVTTDTKVINGITTTVVLDRVFVNNELKEKTYDFYAQDLLGNVWYFGEETREYEDGVVVSTEGSFEAGVNGAQAGIIMLAHPSVGDQYHEESAPGVAEDEALVVATQQRAKTPFATFNNCLETSNFTVLQPGALERKLYQPGFGVVFSESVSGDEDTLKLYSIENSPSSFGTTIDNPYFPLIPGTTYRYRGVKDGQTSKVITQVSNDTRVIQGVTTTVVLDRLFLDNQLAEKTYDFYAQDKVGNVWYFGENTKEYEDGEVVSTEGSFEAGVNGARAGIIMLAQPVAGDSYFEESAPGVAEDGATVLGAGRRAKVPFATFGNCLETHNFNALEPGALERKLYAPGFGLVFSEDISGGEDTVKLVSIEFAV
;
A
#
# COMPACT_ATOMS: atom_id res chain seq x y z
N MET A 1 14.81 46.66 -15.40
CA MET A 1 14.12 45.44 -15.85
C MET A 1 13.27 44.97 -14.70
N ARG A 2 11.94 44.94 -14.87
CA ARG A 2 11.04 44.48 -13.81
C ARG A 2 11.15 42.96 -13.78
N SER A 3 11.64 42.43 -12.66
CA SER A 3 11.45 41.04 -12.27
C SER A 3 9.96 40.74 -12.37
N LEU A 4 9.59 39.86 -13.29
CA LEU A 4 8.29 39.20 -13.26
C LEU A 4 8.37 38.27 -12.06
N SER A 5 7.98 38.78 -10.89
CA SER A 5 7.60 37.94 -9.76
C SER A 5 6.42 37.11 -10.25
N ILE A 6 6.69 35.86 -10.58
CA ILE A 6 5.67 34.88 -10.83
C ILE A 6 4.92 34.67 -9.49
N GLN A 7 3.77 35.30 -9.34
CA GLN A 7 2.82 35.00 -8.27
C GLN A 7 2.04 33.75 -8.70
N PHE A 8 2.48 32.56 -8.30
CA PHE A 8 1.75 31.28 -8.51
C PHE A 8 1.10 30.74 -7.22
N ALA A 9 0.75 31.61 -6.27
CA ALA A 9 -0.11 31.20 -5.18
C ALA A 9 -1.55 30.98 -5.70
N GLU A 10 -2.04 29.74 -5.60
CA GLU A 10 -3.46 29.36 -5.49
C GLU A 10 -4.35 29.39 -6.76
N LEU A 11 -4.12 28.45 -7.69
CA LEU A 11 -5.17 27.93 -8.57
C LEU A 11 -5.32 26.40 -8.45
N LEU A 12 -4.99 25.86 -7.28
CA LEU A 12 -5.41 24.51 -6.92
C LEU A 12 -6.91 24.55 -6.67
N GLU A 13 -7.67 23.88 -7.53
CA GLU A 13 -9.10 23.70 -7.34
C GLU A 13 -9.31 22.37 -6.62
N PRO A 14 -10.18 22.32 -5.58
CA PRO A 14 -10.59 21.04 -5.03
C PRO A 14 -11.20 20.23 -6.16
N ARG A 15 -10.88 18.93 -6.24
CA ARG A 15 -11.36 18.05 -7.30
C ARG A 15 -12.88 18.09 -7.38
N ARG A 16 -13.38 18.82 -8.37
CA ARG A 16 -14.77 18.79 -8.82
C ARG A 16 -14.85 17.71 -9.89
N LEU A 17 -16.00 17.05 -10.02
CA LEU A 17 -16.33 16.23 -11.20
C LEU A 17 -16.38 17.16 -12.43
N LEU A 18 -15.20 17.54 -12.93
CA LEU A 18 -15.06 18.23 -14.20
C LEU A 18 -15.12 17.18 -15.30
N ALA A 19 -15.76 17.50 -16.41
CA ALA A 19 -15.65 16.67 -17.61
C ALA A 19 -14.18 16.68 -18.03
N GLN A 20 -13.53 15.52 -17.96
CA GLN A 20 -12.16 15.36 -18.42
C GLN A 20 -12.10 15.66 -19.93
N ALA A 21 -10.98 16.20 -20.41
CA ALA A 21 -10.75 16.38 -21.84
C ALA A 21 -10.90 15.03 -22.58
N PRO A 22 -11.43 15.02 -23.83
CA PRO A 22 -11.51 13.79 -24.62
C PRO A 22 -10.15 13.10 -24.73
N GLY A 23 -10.11 11.78 -24.51
CA GLY A 23 -8.87 11.01 -24.55
C GLY A 23 -8.17 10.82 -23.21
N TRP A 24 -8.72 11.38 -22.13
CA TRP A 24 -8.14 11.31 -20.78
C TRP A 24 -9.10 10.69 -19.77
N SER A 25 -8.53 10.00 -18.78
CA SER A 25 -9.21 9.44 -17.63
C SER A 25 -9.34 10.48 -16.51
N ASP A 26 -10.39 10.39 -15.71
CA ASP A 26 -10.52 11.17 -14.48
C ASP A 26 -9.77 10.51 -13.31
N VAL A 27 -9.48 9.22 -13.38
CA VAL A 27 -8.69 8.46 -12.39
C VAL A 27 -7.33 8.05 -12.95
N ILE A 28 -6.35 7.92 -12.07
CA ILE A 28 -5.03 7.37 -12.40
C ILE A 28 -4.93 6.01 -11.70
N ASP A 29 -5.28 4.95 -12.43
CA ASP A 29 -5.35 3.56 -11.98
C ASP A 29 -4.29 2.67 -12.67
N ASN A 30 -3.30 3.27 -13.33
CA ASN A 30 -2.17 2.56 -13.90
C ASN A 30 -1.57 1.59 -12.87
N PRO A 31 -1.33 0.31 -13.23
CA PRO A 31 -0.88 -0.70 -12.26
C PRO A 31 0.41 -0.31 -11.54
N PHE A 32 1.37 0.31 -12.23
CA PHE A 32 2.70 0.66 -11.68
C PHE A 32 2.80 2.10 -11.18
N MET A 33 1.76 2.92 -11.38
CA MET A 33 1.70 4.28 -10.84
C MET A 33 0.26 4.70 -10.51
N PRO A 34 -0.44 3.98 -9.61
CA PRO A 34 -1.77 4.38 -9.20
C PRO A 34 -1.68 5.63 -8.32
N LEU A 35 -2.40 6.69 -8.67
CA LEU A 35 -2.45 7.93 -7.89
C LEU A 35 -3.85 8.10 -7.29
N ILE A 36 -4.06 7.45 -6.14
CA ILE A 36 -5.34 7.46 -5.43
C ILE A 36 -5.41 8.67 -4.49
N PRO A 37 -6.34 9.62 -4.72
CA PRO A 37 -6.45 10.82 -3.88
C PRO A 37 -6.63 10.50 -2.40
N GLY A 38 -5.82 11.16 -1.58
CA GLY A 38 -5.73 11.02 -0.13
C GLY A 38 -4.66 10.04 0.35
N THR A 39 -4.14 9.18 -0.52
CA THR A 39 -3.03 8.28 -0.14
C THR A 39 -1.75 9.07 0.04
N THR A 40 -1.03 8.83 1.14
CA THR A 40 0.32 9.38 1.35
C THR A 40 1.33 8.25 1.52
N TYR A 41 2.36 8.25 0.68
CA TYR A 41 3.48 7.32 0.76
C TYR A 41 4.63 7.97 1.54
N LEU A 42 5.20 7.22 2.48
CA LEU A 42 6.33 7.65 3.29
C LEU A 42 7.56 6.82 2.96
N PHE A 43 8.58 7.49 2.46
CA PHE A 43 9.87 6.89 2.11
C PHE A 43 10.94 7.33 3.10
N LYS A 44 11.94 6.47 3.31
CA LYS A 44 13.14 6.79 4.06
C LYS A 44 14.37 6.20 3.37
N GLY A 45 15.50 6.87 3.56
CA GLY A 45 16.81 6.36 3.19
C GLY A 45 17.87 7.41 3.45
N THR A 46 18.74 7.65 2.47
CA THR A 46 19.90 8.53 2.64
C THR A 46 20.14 9.37 1.40
N ASN A 47 20.55 10.62 1.60
CA ASN A 47 21.01 11.52 0.54
C ASN A 47 22.38 12.06 0.95
N ASP A 48 23.40 11.79 0.14
CA ASP A 48 24.82 12.11 0.41
C ASP A 48 25.28 11.71 1.82
N GLY A 49 24.79 10.54 2.26
CA GLY A 49 25.07 9.98 3.59
C GLY A 49 24.24 10.54 4.75
N GLU A 50 23.42 11.58 4.53
CA GLU A 50 22.50 12.14 5.52
C GLU A 50 21.15 11.42 5.52
N GLN A 51 20.45 11.41 6.65
CA GLN A 51 19.14 10.73 6.72
C GLN A 51 18.08 11.52 5.97
N GLN A 52 17.46 10.88 4.98
CA GLN A 52 16.38 11.44 4.17
C GLN A 52 15.03 10.77 4.49
N LYS A 53 13.97 11.57 4.52
CA LYS A 53 12.57 11.12 4.48
C LYS A 53 11.83 11.90 3.41
N VAL A 54 11.04 11.19 2.61
CA VAL A 54 10.15 11.82 1.62
C VAL A 54 8.71 11.47 1.95
N ARG A 55 7.85 12.48 1.88
CA ARG A 55 6.41 12.34 2.02
C ARG A 55 5.76 12.73 0.71
N THR A 56 5.16 11.76 0.04
CA THR A 56 4.46 11.91 -1.25
C THR A 56 2.97 11.76 -1.03
N ALA A 57 2.23 12.86 -1.13
CA ALA A 57 0.79 12.89 -0.89
C ALA A 57 0.04 13.08 -2.21
N VAL A 58 -0.74 12.08 -2.63
CA VAL A 58 -1.70 12.27 -3.73
C VAL A 58 -2.84 13.12 -3.20
N THR A 59 -2.92 14.38 -3.61
CA THR A 59 -3.89 15.32 -3.03
C THR A 59 -5.28 15.10 -3.64
N THR A 60 -6.27 15.77 -3.06
CA THR A 60 -7.61 15.92 -3.67
C THR A 60 -7.69 17.15 -4.56
N ASP A 61 -6.57 17.82 -4.84
CA ASP A 61 -6.53 19.02 -5.65
C ASP A 61 -6.19 18.67 -7.11
N THR A 62 -6.64 19.53 -8.00
CA THR A 62 -6.37 19.43 -9.43
C THR A 62 -5.89 20.76 -10.01
N LYS A 63 -5.12 20.69 -11.10
CA LYS A 63 -4.73 21.84 -11.91
C LYS A 63 -5.08 21.58 -13.37
N VAL A 64 -5.48 22.59 -14.13
CA VAL A 64 -5.74 22.43 -15.57
C VAL A 64 -4.53 22.93 -16.34
N ILE A 65 -3.86 22.05 -17.08
CA ILE A 65 -2.69 22.36 -17.92
C ILE A 65 -3.03 21.95 -19.35
N ASN A 66 -2.92 22.89 -20.30
CA ASN A 66 -3.30 22.68 -21.71
C ASN A 66 -4.71 22.07 -21.92
N GLY A 67 -5.66 22.42 -21.05
CA GLY A 67 -7.04 21.93 -21.10
C GLY A 67 -7.26 20.54 -20.49
N ILE A 68 -6.23 19.95 -19.89
CA ILE A 68 -6.27 18.63 -19.25
C ILE A 68 -6.26 18.84 -17.73
N THR A 69 -7.21 18.22 -17.03
CA THR A 69 -7.23 18.22 -15.56
C THR A 69 -6.19 17.23 -15.08
N THR A 70 -5.20 17.72 -14.33
CA THR A 70 -4.13 16.93 -13.72
C THR A 70 -4.42 16.72 -12.23
N THR A 71 -4.06 15.54 -11.72
CA THR A 71 -3.97 15.24 -10.29
C THR A 71 -2.73 15.90 -9.73
N VAL A 72 -2.86 16.60 -8.61
CA VAL A 72 -1.72 17.18 -7.91
C VAL A 72 -1.18 16.19 -6.88
N VAL A 73 0.09 15.84 -7.01
CA VAL A 73 0.84 15.13 -5.99
C VAL A 73 1.75 16.13 -5.28
N LEU A 74 1.89 15.99 -3.97
CA LEU A 74 2.69 16.88 -3.14
C LEU A 74 3.83 16.09 -2.50
N ASP A 75 5.03 16.37 -2.97
CA ASP A 75 6.26 15.83 -2.43
C ASP A 75 6.90 16.80 -1.43
N ARG A 76 7.42 16.23 -0.35
CA ARG A 76 8.19 16.96 0.67
C ARG A 76 9.40 16.14 1.05
N VAL A 77 10.57 16.70 0.80
CA VAL A 77 11.86 16.09 1.12
C VAL A 77 12.39 16.68 2.42
N PHE A 78 12.70 15.80 3.37
CA PHE A 78 13.29 16.15 4.65
C PHE A 78 14.66 15.50 4.79
N VAL A 79 15.69 16.30 5.03
CA VAL A 79 17.04 15.81 5.36
C VAL A 79 17.34 16.20 6.80
N ASN A 80 17.75 15.24 7.63
CA ASN A 80 17.96 15.42 9.08
C ASN A 80 16.74 16.04 9.81
N ASN A 81 15.53 15.78 9.30
CA ASN A 81 14.24 16.34 9.72
C ASN A 81 14.02 17.84 9.42
N GLU A 82 14.88 18.46 8.63
CA GLU A 82 14.66 19.80 8.06
C GLU A 82 14.01 19.67 6.68
N LEU A 83 12.98 20.48 6.39
CA LEU A 83 12.39 20.55 5.05
C LEU A 83 13.42 21.14 4.10
N LYS A 84 13.80 20.40 3.06
CA LYS A 84 14.72 20.83 2.00
C LYS A 84 13.99 21.17 0.72
N GLU A 85 12.96 20.41 0.39
CA GLU A 85 12.21 20.63 -0.84
C GLU A 85 10.71 20.41 -0.63
N LYS A 86 9.91 21.18 -1.35
CA LYS A 86 8.47 20.97 -1.50
C LYS A 86 8.09 21.14 -2.96
N THR A 87 7.49 20.10 -3.52
CA THR A 87 7.18 20.02 -4.95
C THR A 87 5.71 19.68 -5.16
N TYR A 88 5.06 20.38 -6.08
CA TYR A 88 3.72 20.05 -6.54
C TYR A 88 3.78 19.52 -7.97
N ASP A 89 3.56 18.22 -8.10
CA ASP A 89 3.68 17.46 -9.34
C ASP A 89 2.32 17.31 -10.01
N PHE A 90 2.28 17.42 -11.34
CA PHE A 90 1.04 17.41 -12.12
C PHE A 90 0.95 16.19 -13.03
N TYR A 91 0.07 15.23 -12.71
CA TYR A 91 -0.10 13.99 -13.49
C TYR A 91 -1.47 13.85 -14.12
N ALA A 92 -1.56 13.20 -15.29
CA ALA A 92 -2.84 12.74 -15.83
C ALA A 92 -2.69 11.39 -16.55
N GLN A 93 -3.76 10.60 -16.61
CA GLN A 93 -3.75 9.32 -17.32
C GLN A 93 -4.58 9.41 -18.60
N ASP A 94 -4.02 8.94 -19.73
CA ASP A 94 -4.76 8.83 -20.97
C ASP A 94 -5.69 7.60 -20.99
N LEU A 95 -6.60 7.51 -21.97
CA LEU A 95 -7.51 6.36 -22.09
C LEU A 95 -6.83 5.06 -22.53
N LEU A 96 -5.54 5.09 -22.89
CA LEU A 96 -4.74 3.89 -23.14
C LEU A 96 -4.10 3.36 -21.85
N GLY A 97 -4.08 4.16 -20.78
CA GLY A 97 -3.54 3.82 -19.47
C GLY A 97 -2.14 4.37 -19.19
N ASN A 98 -1.56 5.19 -20.08
CA ASN A 98 -0.26 5.81 -19.80
C ASN A 98 -0.45 6.97 -18.82
N VAL A 99 0.45 7.08 -17.84
CA VAL A 99 0.52 8.21 -16.93
C VAL A 99 1.50 9.22 -17.50
N TRP A 100 1.01 10.44 -17.67
CA TRP A 100 1.73 11.58 -18.20
C TRP A 100 2.09 12.54 -17.08
N TYR A 101 3.27 13.14 -17.20
CA TYR A 101 3.78 14.16 -16.29
C TYR A 101 3.82 15.52 -16.99
N PHE A 102 3.08 16.48 -16.43
CA PHE A 102 2.87 17.81 -17.01
C PHE A 102 3.79 18.88 -16.42
N GLY A 103 4.65 18.49 -15.48
CA GLY A 103 5.62 19.33 -14.81
C GLY A 103 5.35 19.50 -13.32
N GLU A 104 6.09 20.44 -12.73
CA GLU A 104 6.20 20.65 -11.29
C GLU A 104 6.30 22.12 -10.90
N GLU A 105 5.83 22.42 -9.70
CA GLU A 105 6.22 23.62 -8.96
C GLU A 105 7.08 23.25 -7.75
N THR A 106 8.38 23.48 -7.88
CA THR A 106 9.42 23.11 -6.93
C THR A 106 9.86 24.33 -6.12
N ARG A 107 10.07 24.11 -4.82
CA ARG A 107 10.64 25.10 -3.90
C ARG A 107 11.65 24.44 -3.00
N GLU A 108 12.88 24.95 -3.01
CA GLU A 108 13.93 24.52 -2.10
C GLU A 108 14.04 25.47 -0.91
N TYR A 109 14.41 24.93 0.25
CA TYR A 109 14.42 25.64 1.53
C TYR A 109 15.77 25.53 2.23
N GLU A 110 16.26 26.67 2.72
CA GLU A 110 17.33 26.77 3.72
C GLU A 110 16.80 27.57 4.91
N ASP A 111 17.00 27.05 6.13
CA ASP A 111 16.53 27.67 7.39
C ASP A 111 15.03 28.06 7.36
N GLY A 112 14.21 27.28 6.64
CA GLY A 112 12.77 27.50 6.50
C GLY A 112 12.38 28.61 5.52
N VAL A 113 13.33 29.17 4.77
CA VAL A 113 13.10 30.20 3.74
C VAL A 113 13.29 29.59 2.37
N VAL A 114 12.42 29.95 1.41
CA VAL A 114 12.58 29.52 0.01
C VAL A 114 13.81 30.20 -0.58
N VAL A 115 14.77 29.40 -1.04
CA VAL A 115 16.03 29.89 -1.66
C VAL A 115 16.07 29.67 -3.16
N SER A 116 15.38 28.66 -3.67
CA SER A 116 15.34 28.31 -5.10
C SER A 116 13.96 27.83 -5.52
N THR A 117 13.67 27.98 -6.80
CA THR A 117 12.54 27.35 -7.51
C THR A 117 13.03 26.71 -8.82
N GLU A 118 14.32 26.36 -8.87
CA GLU A 118 14.92 25.60 -9.98
C GLU A 118 14.21 24.24 -10.12
N GLY A 119 14.32 23.61 -11.29
CA GLY A 119 13.54 22.41 -11.65
C GLY A 119 12.10 22.71 -12.11
N SER A 120 11.44 23.74 -11.56
CA SER A 120 10.04 24.05 -11.89
C SER A 120 9.79 24.24 -13.41
N PHE A 121 8.85 23.47 -13.96
CA PHE A 121 8.40 23.62 -15.35
C PHE A 121 6.91 23.29 -15.51
N GLU A 122 6.31 23.75 -16.60
CA GLU A 122 4.91 23.43 -16.94
C GLU A 122 4.78 23.18 -18.44
N ALA A 123 4.17 22.06 -18.82
CA ALA A 123 3.94 21.70 -20.20
C ALA A 123 3.19 22.81 -20.95
N GLY A 124 3.69 23.20 -22.13
CA GLY A 124 3.17 24.32 -22.92
C GLY A 124 3.83 25.67 -22.64
N VAL A 125 4.68 25.76 -21.60
CA VAL A 125 5.44 26.97 -21.25
C VAL A 125 6.90 26.82 -21.67
N ASN A 126 7.47 27.86 -22.30
CA ASN A 126 8.90 27.91 -22.68
C ASN A 126 9.43 26.70 -23.48
N GLY A 127 8.56 26.06 -24.26
CA GLY A 127 8.93 24.89 -25.07
C GLY A 127 8.84 23.55 -24.33
N ALA A 128 8.46 23.55 -23.05
CA ALA A 128 8.24 22.33 -22.30
C ALA A 128 7.03 21.55 -22.83
N GLN A 129 7.10 20.23 -22.78
CA GLN A 129 6.06 19.28 -23.18
C GLN A 129 5.82 18.29 -22.05
N ALA A 130 4.62 17.72 -22.00
CA ALA A 130 4.34 16.64 -21.07
C ALA A 130 5.06 15.36 -21.52
N GLY A 131 5.73 14.69 -20.60
CA GLY A 131 6.33 13.37 -20.81
C GLY A 131 5.42 12.24 -20.32
N ILE A 132 5.83 11.00 -20.56
CA ILE A 132 5.19 9.81 -20.00
C ILE A 132 6.03 9.40 -18.79
N ILE A 133 5.45 9.41 -17.59
CA ILE A 133 6.15 8.95 -16.38
C ILE A 133 5.99 7.44 -16.17
N MET A 134 4.92 6.85 -16.73
CA MET A 134 4.71 5.40 -16.70
C MET A 134 3.84 4.93 -17.86
N LEU A 135 4.30 3.94 -18.61
CA LEU A 135 3.53 3.31 -19.69
C LEU A 135 2.36 2.50 -19.13
N ALA A 136 1.30 2.32 -19.92
CA ALA A 136 0.18 1.44 -19.58
C ALA A 136 0.61 -0.03 -19.44
N HIS A 137 1.53 -0.45 -20.30
CA HIS A 137 1.99 -1.84 -20.44
C HIS A 137 3.51 -1.89 -20.64
N PRO A 138 4.30 -1.47 -19.64
CA PRO A 138 5.76 -1.38 -19.77
C PRO A 138 6.36 -2.77 -20.00
N SER A 139 7.24 -2.85 -20.98
CA SER A 139 7.99 -4.05 -21.38
C SER A 139 9.48 -3.76 -21.37
N VAL A 140 10.30 -4.79 -21.11
CA VAL A 140 11.76 -4.65 -21.13
C VAL A 140 12.22 -4.12 -22.49
N GLY A 141 13.00 -3.04 -22.46
CA GLY A 141 13.48 -2.33 -23.64
C GLY A 141 12.66 -1.10 -24.05
N ASP A 142 11.48 -0.88 -23.44
CA ASP A 142 10.74 0.36 -23.64
C ASP A 142 11.52 1.53 -23.03
N GLN A 143 11.68 2.61 -23.81
CA GLN A 143 12.32 3.84 -23.39
C GLN A 143 11.40 5.02 -23.70
N TYR A 144 11.31 5.97 -22.76
CA TYR A 144 10.43 7.13 -22.87
C TYR A 144 11.00 8.34 -22.11
N HIS A 145 10.61 9.53 -22.55
CA HIS A 145 10.89 10.79 -21.85
C HIS A 145 9.85 10.98 -20.73
N GLU A 146 10.32 11.05 -19.49
CA GLU A 146 9.53 11.39 -18.31
C GLU A 146 9.28 12.89 -18.24
N GLU A 147 10.32 13.67 -18.57
CA GLU A 147 10.30 15.12 -18.58
C GLU A 147 10.82 15.67 -19.92
N SER A 148 10.28 16.81 -20.34
CA SER A 148 10.71 17.46 -21.56
C SER A 148 10.60 18.97 -21.42
N ALA A 149 11.60 19.59 -20.80
CA ALA A 149 11.74 21.02 -20.59
C ALA A 149 13.19 21.44 -20.90
N PRO A 150 13.46 21.98 -22.11
CA PRO A 150 14.83 22.21 -22.58
C PRO A 150 15.69 23.03 -21.62
N GLY A 151 16.81 22.43 -21.16
CA GLY A 151 17.75 23.05 -20.23
C GLY A 151 17.24 23.23 -18.80
N VAL A 152 16.09 22.65 -18.46
CA VAL A 152 15.49 22.67 -17.11
C VAL A 152 15.36 21.24 -16.58
N ALA A 153 14.71 20.37 -17.34
CA ALA A 153 14.31 19.02 -16.94
C ALA A 153 14.17 18.13 -18.19
N GLU A 154 15.04 17.14 -18.37
CA GLU A 154 15.11 16.32 -19.60
C GLU A 154 15.33 14.84 -19.28
N ASP A 155 14.51 14.34 -18.36
CA ASP A 155 14.62 13.00 -17.78
C ASP A 155 13.97 11.93 -18.67
N GLU A 156 14.62 10.77 -18.70
CA GLU A 156 14.23 9.59 -19.44
C GLU A 156 14.24 8.36 -18.54
N ALA A 157 13.37 7.40 -18.85
CA ALA A 157 13.39 6.09 -18.24
C ALA A 157 13.49 4.99 -19.30
N LEU A 158 14.27 3.96 -18.97
CA LEU A 158 14.38 2.70 -19.69
C LEU A 158 13.87 1.57 -18.80
N VAL A 159 12.89 0.80 -19.27
CA VAL A 159 12.48 -0.43 -18.58
C VAL A 159 13.54 -1.50 -18.77
N VAL A 160 14.24 -1.85 -17.70
CA VAL A 160 15.40 -2.77 -17.76
C VAL A 160 15.04 -4.19 -17.33
N ALA A 161 14.06 -4.34 -16.44
CA ALA A 161 13.63 -5.66 -15.98
C ALA A 161 12.17 -5.68 -15.51
N THR A 162 11.60 -6.88 -15.52
CA THR A 162 10.36 -7.21 -14.82
C THR A 162 10.65 -8.30 -13.80
N GLN A 163 9.67 -8.66 -12.98
CA GLN A 163 9.79 -9.75 -12.01
C GLN A 163 10.87 -9.53 -10.95
N GLN A 164 11.19 -8.27 -10.64
CA GLN A 164 12.19 -7.94 -9.64
C GLN A 164 11.61 -8.05 -8.23
N ARG A 165 12.52 -8.10 -7.26
CA ARG A 165 12.19 -8.14 -5.83
C ARG A 165 12.64 -6.85 -5.16
N ALA A 166 11.72 -6.18 -4.48
CA ALA A 166 12.00 -5.00 -3.66
C ALA A 166 11.85 -5.37 -2.18
N LYS A 167 12.93 -5.28 -1.40
CA LYS A 167 12.85 -5.39 0.07
C LYS A 167 12.81 -4.00 0.68
N THR A 168 11.69 -3.65 1.28
CA THR A 168 11.48 -2.37 1.93
C THR A 168 11.16 -2.57 3.41
N PRO A 169 11.26 -1.53 4.25
CA PRO A 169 10.78 -1.59 5.63
C PRO A 169 9.27 -1.81 5.75
N PHE A 170 8.48 -1.45 4.74
CA PHE A 170 7.03 -1.68 4.73
C PHE A 170 6.69 -3.15 4.41
N ALA A 171 7.27 -3.67 3.33
CA ALA A 171 7.05 -5.03 2.86
C ALA A 171 8.20 -5.50 1.96
N THR A 172 8.28 -6.81 1.75
CA THR A 172 8.99 -7.40 0.62
C THR A 172 8.00 -7.63 -0.51
N PHE A 173 8.26 -7.01 -1.65
CA PHE A 173 7.47 -7.13 -2.85
C PHE A 173 8.21 -7.97 -3.89
N ASN A 174 7.49 -8.83 -4.59
CA ASN A 174 7.94 -9.53 -5.78
C ASN A 174 7.07 -9.11 -6.95
N ASN A 175 7.59 -9.38 -8.14
CA ASN A 175 6.99 -8.94 -9.39
C ASN A 175 7.03 -7.42 -9.63
N CYS A 176 8.07 -6.75 -9.11
CA CYS A 176 8.30 -5.34 -9.37
C CYS A 176 8.79 -5.12 -10.81
N LEU A 177 8.39 -4.00 -11.39
CA LEU A 177 8.98 -3.41 -12.60
C LEU A 177 10.22 -2.62 -12.21
N GLU A 178 11.30 -2.74 -12.98
CA GLU A 178 12.52 -1.96 -12.79
C GLU A 178 12.78 -1.04 -13.96
N THR A 179 13.05 0.23 -13.65
CA THR A 179 13.52 1.22 -14.61
C THR A 179 14.92 1.71 -14.24
N SER A 180 15.69 2.05 -15.27
CA SER A 180 16.87 2.88 -15.16
C SER A 180 16.51 4.27 -15.68
N ASN A 181 16.58 5.27 -14.81
CA ASN A 181 16.28 6.66 -15.12
C ASN A 181 17.58 7.44 -15.29
N PHE A 182 17.61 8.37 -16.24
CA PHE A 182 18.79 9.18 -16.58
C PHE A 182 18.39 10.47 -17.27
N THR A 183 19.33 11.42 -17.35
CA THR A 183 19.10 12.72 -17.96
C THR A 183 20.29 13.17 -18.79
N VAL A 184 20.01 13.85 -19.91
CA VAL A 184 21.06 14.42 -20.76
C VAL A 184 21.76 15.61 -20.09
N LEU A 185 21.12 16.23 -19.10
CA LEU A 185 21.65 17.38 -18.36
C LEU A 185 22.76 16.99 -17.39
N GLN A 186 22.77 15.75 -16.92
CA GLN A 186 23.77 15.19 -16.01
C GLN A 186 24.32 13.86 -16.58
N PRO A 187 25.19 13.90 -17.60
CA PRO A 187 25.68 12.69 -18.26
C PRO A 187 26.35 11.72 -17.28
N GLY A 188 25.85 10.48 -17.23
CA GLY A 188 26.36 9.43 -16.37
C GLY A 188 25.67 9.32 -15.01
N ALA A 189 24.74 10.23 -14.68
CA ALA A 189 23.81 9.99 -13.58
C ALA A 189 22.82 8.90 -13.98
N LEU A 190 22.65 7.91 -13.10
CA LEU A 190 21.74 6.80 -13.29
C LEU A 190 21.01 6.54 -11.97
N GLU A 191 19.70 6.51 -12.03
CA GLU A 191 18.84 6.12 -10.92
C GLU A 191 18.14 4.81 -11.28
N ARG A 192 18.00 3.92 -10.30
CA ARG A 192 17.25 2.67 -10.41
C ARG A 192 15.99 2.79 -9.58
N LYS A 193 14.81 2.63 -10.20
CA LYS A 193 13.51 2.61 -9.50
C LYS A 193 12.85 1.24 -9.60
N LEU A 194 12.19 0.81 -8.53
CA LEU A 194 11.32 -0.36 -8.52
C LEU A 194 9.88 0.05 -8.24
N TYR A 195 8.98 -0.35 -9.14
CA TYR A 195 7.54 -0.11 -9.04
C TYR A 195 6.80 -1.41 -8.75
N GLN A 196 5.95 -1.41 -7.73
CA GLN A 196 5.10 -2.54 -7.39
C GLN A 196 3.67 -2.30 -7.89
N PRO A 197 3.05 -3.28 -8.59
CA PRO A 197 1.65 -3.21 -8.96
C PRO A 197 0.75 -2.86 -7.77
N GLY A 198 -0.07 -1.82 -7.93
CA GLY A 198 -0.99 -1.35 -6.91
C GLY A 198 -0.40 -0.39 -5.87
N PHE A 199 0.93 -0.24 -5.82
CA PHE A 199 1.60 0.64 -4.85
C PHE A 199 2.30 1.83 -5.50
N GLY A 200 2.79 1.69 -6.73
CA GLY A 200 3.64 2.70 -7.34
C GLY A 200 5.12 2.42 -7.08
N VAL A 201 5.93 3.48 -7.04
CA VAL A 201 7.34 3.37 -6.63
C VAL A 201 7.43 2.89 -5.17
N VAL A 202 8.24 1.86 -4.93
CA VAL A 202 8.49 1.33 -3.58
C VAL A 202 9.95 1.45 -3.16
N PHE A 203 10.83 1.68 -4.13
CA PHE A 203 12.26 1.79 -3.94
C PHE A 203 12.88 2.63 -5.05
N SER A 204 13.84 3.48 -4.69
CA SER A 204 14.78 4.11 -5.61
C SER A 204 16.20 4.13 -5.04
N GLU A 205 17.19 4.10 -5.92
CA GLU A 205 18.59 4.30 -5.58
C GLU A 205 19.36 4.93 -6.74
N SER A 206 20.26 5.87 -6.44
CA SER A 206 21.28 6.30 -7.39
C SER A 206 22.32 5.21 -7.58
N VAL A 207 22.53 4.81 -8.83
CA VAL A 207 23.57 3.85 -9.25
C VAL A 207 24.88 4.59 -9.55
N SER A 208 24.79 5.81 -10.07
CA SER A 208 25.90 6.73 -10.29
C SER A 208 25.41 8.18 -10.29
N GLY A 209 26.27 9.12 -9.91
CA GLY A 209 25.88 10.50 -9.63
C GLY A 209 25.87 10.77 -8.13
N ASP A 210 24.89 11.50 -7.65
CA ASP A 210 24.68 11.82 -6.23
C ASP A 210 24.18 10.57 -5.47
N GLU A 211 24.54 10.41 -4.20
CA GLU A 211 24.19 9.20 -3.45
C GLU A 211 22.81 9.34 -2.81
N ASP A 212 21.74 8.92 -3.51
CA ASP A 212 20.38 8.88 -2.94
C ASP A 212 19.82 7.45 -2.84
N THR A 213 19.06 7.18 -1.77
CA THR A 213 18.25 5.97 -1.65
C THR A 213 16.94 6.28 -0.96
N LEU A 214 15.85 5.70 -1.46
CA LEU A 214 14.53 5.78 -0.85
C LEU A 214 13.87 4.41 -0.83
N LYS A 215 13.25 4.07 0.31
CA LYS A 215 12.49 2.82 0.49
C LYS A 215 11.18 3.13 1.17
N LEU A 216 10.08 2.60 0.63
CA LEU A 216 8.76 2.71 1.25
C LEU A 216 8.80 2.10 2.65
N TYR A 217 8.40 2.87 3.67
CA TYR A 217 8.35 2.35 5.04
C TYR A 217 6.97 2.44 5.68
N SER A 218 6.06 3.22 5.12
CA SER A 218 4.70 3.36 5.61
C SER A 218 3.82 4.00 4.55
N ILE A 219 2.52 3.75 4.66
CA ILE A 219 1.48 4.45 3.92
C ILE A 219 0.53 5.05 4.95
N GLU A 220 0.21 6.34 4.81
CA GLU A 220 -0.86 6.96 5.57
C GLU A 220 -2.13 6.94 4.71
N ASN A 221 -3.15 6.31 5.26
CA ASN A 221 -4.41 6.03 4.60
C ASN A 221 -5.41 7.17 4.80
N SER A 222 -6.05 7.60 3.72
CA SER A 222 -7.21 8.50 3.76
C SER A 222 -8.51 7.71 3.59
N PRO A 223 -9.63 8.14 4.21
CA PRO A 223 -10.95 7.57 3.94
C PRO A 223 -11.28 7.45 2.44
N SER A 224 -10.83 8.41 1.63
CA SER A 224 -11.08 8.44 0.18
C SER A 224 -10.37 7.32 -0.60
N SER A 225 -9.38 6.66 -0.02
CA SER A 225 -8.63 5.58 -0.64
C SER A 225 -9.29 4.20 -0.47
N PHE A 226 -10.38 4.13 0.31
CA PHE A 226 -11.06 2.87 0.67
C PHE A 226 -12.43 2.74 0.03
N GLY A 227 -12.82 1.49 -0.25
CA GLY A 227 -14.16 1.10 -0.65
C GLY A 227 -15.07 0.84 0.55
N THR A 228 -16.34 0.54 0.27
CA THR A 228 -17.34 0.15 1.29
C THR A 228 -17.56 -1.36 1.37
N THR A 229 -16.90 -2.14 0.52
CA THR A 229 -17.05 -3.59 0.39
C THR A 229 -15.67 -4.24 0.42
N ILE A 230 -15.60 -5.43 1.00
CA ILE A 230 -14.38 -6.25 1.02
C ILE A 230 -14.66 -7.50 0.20
N ASP A 231 -14.29 -7.46 -1.08
CA ASP A 231 -14.51 -8.48 -2.08
C ASP A 231 -13.20 -9.12 -2.59
N ASN A 232 -12.09 -8.89 -1.88
CA ASN A 232 -10.81 -9.49 -2.18
C ASN A 232 -10.95 -11.01 -2.40
N PRO A 233 -10.40 -11.57 -3.50
CA PRO A 233 -10.62 -12.97 -3.85
C PRO A 233 -10.24 -13.97 -2.76
N TYR A 234 -9.25 -13.66 -1.92
CA TYR A 234 -8.75 -14.56 -0.86
C TYR A 234 -9.14 -14.12 0.55
N PHE A 235 -9.80 -12.98 0.71
CA PHE A 235 -10.29 -12.50 2.00
C PHE A 235 -11.63 -11.72 1.88
N PRO A 236 -12.68 -12.32 1.29
CA PRO A 236 -13.96 -11.63 1.16
C PRO A 236 -14.67 -11.57 2.52
N LEU A 237 -15.15 -10.39 2.90
CA LEU A 237 -15.93 -10.20 4.12
C LEU A 237 -17.34 -9.72 3.78
N ILE A 238 -18.23 -10.67 3.55
CA ILE A 238 -19.64 -10.40 3.23
C ILE A 238 -20.42 -10.26 4.55
N PRO A 239 -20.98 -9.09 4.88
CA PRO A 239 -21.73 -8.87 6.11
C PRO A 239 -22.84 -9.90 6.35
N GLY A 240 -22.96 -10.35 7.60
CA GLY A 240 -23.87 -11.40 8.04
C GLY A 240 -23.37 -12.83 7.84
N THR A 241 -22.25 -13.03 7.13
CA THR A 241 -21.66 -14.37 6.96
C THR A 241 -21.03 -14.85 8.28
N THR A 242 -21.30 -16.10 8.64
CA THR A 242 -20.70 -16.77 9.79
C THR A 242 -19.91 -18.00 9.35
N TYR A 243 -18.63 -18.05 9.71
CA TYR A 243 -17.74 -19.18 9.50
C TYR A 243 -17.56 -19.92 10.82
N ARG A 244 -17.54 -21.26 10.75
CA ARG A 244 -17.28 -22.11 11.93
C ARG A 244 -16.12 -23.03 11.63
N TYR A 245 -15.14 -23.00 12.53
CA TYR A 245 -13.93 -23.81 12.45
C TYR A 245 -13.82 -24.76 13.63
N ARG A 246 -13.03 -25.81 13.46
CA ARG A 246 -12.62 -26.72 14.53
C ARG A 246 -11.15 -27.10 14.35
N GLY A 247 -10.45 -27.31 15.44
CA GLY A 247 -9.19 -28.02 15.44
C GLY A 247 -8.65 -28.21 16.84
N VAL A 248 -7.39 -27.86 17.04
CA VAL A 248 -6.66 -27.98 18.30
C VAL A 248 -5.97 -26.64 18.58
N LYS A 249 -5.91 -26.23 19.84
CA LYS A 249 -5.06 -25.13 20.32
C LYS A 249 -4.53 -25.52 21.70
N ASP A 250 -3.22 -25.47 21.89
CA ASP A 250 -2.55 -25.85 23.15
C ASP A 250 -2.94 -27.24 23.67
N GLY A 251 -3.13 -28.20 22.75
CA GLY A 251 -3.55 -29.57 23.07
C GLY A 251 -5.03 -29.73 23.45
N GLN A 252 -5.82 -28.65 23.46
CA GLN A 252 -7.26 -28.67 23.73
C GLN A 252 -8.08 -28.68 22.44
N THR A 253 -9.32 -29.16 22.49
CA THR A 253 -10.21 -29.08 21.33
C THR A 253 -10.63 -27.63 21.12
N SER A 254 -10.33 -27.06 19.95
CA SER A 254 -10.69 -25.69 19.61
C SER A 254 -11.92 -25.63 18.70
N LYS A 255 -12.75 -24.60 18.91
CA LYS A 255 -13.82 -24.17 17.99
C LYS A 255 -13.72 -22.66 17.82
N VAL A 256 -13.70 -22.18 16.58
CA VAL A 256 -13.74 -20.74 16.28
C VAL A 256 -15.03 -20.41 15.55
N ILE A 257 -15.70 -19.34 15.96
CA ILE A 257 -16.85 -18.78 15.27
C ILE A 257 -16.50 -17.36 14.87
N THR A 258 -16.36 -17.15 13.56
CA THR A 258 -16.06 -15.86 12.94
C THR A 258 -17.32 -15.32 12.29
N GLN A 259 -17.73 -14.12 12.65
CA GLN A 259 -18.94 -13.48 12.13
C GLN A 259 -18.61 -12.11 11.54
N VAL A 260 -18.83 -11.95 10.24
CA VAL A 260 -18.74 -10.63 9.59
C VAL A 260 -19.98 -9.83 10.01
N SER A 261 -19.81 -8.78 10.80
CA SER A 261 -20.94 -7.96 11.26
C SER A 261 -21.44 -7.03 10.16
N ASN A 262 -22.66 -6.50 10.33
CA ASN A 262 -23.13 -5.32 9.61
C ASN A 262 -22.65 -4.01 10.28
N ASP A 263 -22.01 -4.12 11.44
CA ASP A 263 -21.44 -2.98 12.14
C ASP A 263 -20.13 -2.54 11.50
N THR A 264 -19.88 -1.24 11.62
CA THR A 264 -18.65 -0.60 11.16
C THR A 264 -18.00 0.21 12.28
N ARG A 265 -16.69 0.39 12.23
CA ARG A 265 -15.94 1.30 13.12
C ARG A 265 -15.13 2.29 12.29
N VAL A 266 -14.96 3.52 12.75
CA VAL A 266 -14.07 4.49 12.07
C VAL A 266 -12.73 4.52 12.81
N ILE A 267 -11.64 4.20 12.10
CA ILE A 267 -10.26 4.22 12.62
C ILE A 267 -9.41 5.04 11.66
N GLN A 268 -8.71 6.06 12.16
CA GLN A 268 -7.95 7.03 11.33
C GLN A 268 -8.77 7.62 10.15
N GLY A 269 -10.09 7.76 10.34
CA GLY A 269 -11.03 8.25 9.33
C GLY A 269 -11.55 7.19 8.34
N VAL A 270 -10.94 6.01 8.27
CA VAL A 270 -11.37 4.91 7.40
C VAL A 270 -12.53 4.15 8.07
N THR A 271 -13.60 3.88 7.31
CA THR A 271 -14.71 3.04 7.77
C THR A 271 -14.33 1.57 7.60
N THR A 272 -14.19 0.85 8.72
CA THR A 272 -13.81 -0.55 8.77
C THR A 272 -15.03 -1.44 9.00
N THR A 273 -15.03 -2.63 8.40
CA THR A 273 -15.97 -3.72 8.70
C THR A 273 -15.54 -4.38 10.00
N VAL A 274 -16.48 -4.58 10.91
CA VAL A 274 -16.24 -5.30 12.17
C VAL A 274 -16.43 -6.81 11.95
N VAL A 275 -15.42 -7.59 12.24
CA VAL A 275 -15.51 -9.06 12.32
C VAL A 275 -15.46 -9.47 13.79
N LEU A 276 -16.35 -10.37 14.21
CA LEU A 276 -16.41 -10.90 15.56
C LEU A 276 -15.91 -12.33 15.57
N ASP A 277 -14.75 -12.54 16.18
CA ASP A 277 -14.15 -13.83 16.42
C ASP A 277 -14.36 -14.30 17.86
N ARG A 278 -14.71 -15.58 18.00
CA ARG A 278 -14.88 -16.24 19.30
C ARG A 278 -14.20 -17.59 19.28
N LEU A 279 -13.16 -17.73 20.10
CA LEU A 279 -12.46 -18.98 20.33
C LEU A 279 -13.04 -19.68 21.57
N PHE A 280 -13.34 -20.96 21.40
CA PHE A 280 -13.72 -21.85 22.49
C PHE A 280 -12.71 -22.98 22.63
N LEU A 281 -12.21 -23.20 23.84
CA LEU A 281 -11.37 -24.34 24.22
C LEU A 281 -12.18 -25.27 25.11
N ASP A 282 -12.29 -26.54 24.74
CA ASP A 282 -13.10 -27.55 25.44
C ASP A 282 -14.55 -27.10 25.74
N ASN A 283 -15.11 -26.29 24.82
CA ASN A 283 -16.44 -25.66 24.87
C ASN A 283 -16.61 -24.51 25.87
N GLN A 284 -15.53 -24.00 26.45
CA GLN A 284 -15.54 -22.77 27.24
C GLN A 284 -15.03 -21.61 26.37
N LEU A 285 -15.63 -20.42 26.51
CA LEU A 285 -15.15 -19.23 25.81
C LEU A 285 -13.77 -18.89 26.36
N ALA A 286 -12.75 -18.91 25.50
CA ALA A 286 -11.37 -18.57 25.85
C ALA A 286 -11.01 -17.17 25.38
N GLU A 287 -11.51 -16.75 24.21
CA GLU A 287 -11.21 -15.45 23.65
C GLU A 287 -12.39 -14.90 22.85
N LYS A 288 -12.55 -13.58 22.87
CA LYS A 288 -13.50 -12.84 22.04
C LYS A 288 -12.83 -11.59 21.49
N THR A 289 -12.81 -11.50 20.18
CA THR A 289 -12.10 -10.45 19.44
C THR A 289 -13.03 -9.74 18.48
N TYR A 290 -12.87 -8.42 18.39
CA TYR A 290 -13.49 -7.60 17.36
C TYR A 290 -12.41 -7.03 16.47
N ASP A 291 -12.30 -7.55 15.24
CA ASP A 291 -11.30 -7.18 14.25
C ASP A 291 -11.84 -6.10 13.32
N PHE A 292 -10.97 -5.19 12.88
CA PHE A 292 -11.33 -4.04 12.05
C PHE A 292 -10.63 -4.08 10.69
N TYR A 293 -11.35 -4.41 9.63
CA TYR A 293 -10.79 -4.52 8.28
C TYR A 293 -11.36 -3.48 7.30
N ALA A 294 -10.56 -3.04 6.33
CA ALA A 294 -11.07 -2.28 5.20
C ALA A 294 -10.29 -2.61 3.92
N GLN A 295 -10.95 -2.56 2.77
CA GLN A 295 -10.30 -2.79 1.48
C GLN A 295 -10.04 -1.46 0.77
N ASP A 296 -8.81 -1.24 0.33
CA ASP A 296 -8.46 -0.08 -0.48
C ASP A 296 -8.99 -0.21 -1.91
N LYS A 297 -8.96 0.88 -2.68
CA LYS A 297 -9.44 0.91 -4.07
C LYS A 297 -8.58 0.08 -5.05
N VAL A 298 -7.41 -0.37 -4.63
CA VAL A 298 -6.54 -1.29 -5.40
C VAL A 298 -6.94 -2.74 -5.16
N GLY A 299 -7.56 -3.04 -4.01
CA GLY A 299 -8.03 -4.34 -3.60
C GLY A 299 -7.25 -4.98 -2.45
N ASN A 300 -6.28 -4.28 -1.84
CA ASN A 300 -5.61 -4.79 -0.65
C ASN A 300 -6.55 -4.68 0.54
N VAL A 301 -6.61 -5.72 1.36
CA VAL A 301 -7.34 -5.70 2.62
C VAL A 301 -6.37 -5.34 3.73
N TRP A 302 -6.70 -4.25 4.42
CA TRP A 302 -5.95 -3.69 5.52
C TRP A 302 -6.54 -4.13 6.85
N TYR A 303 -5.68 -4.35 7.84
CA TYR A 303 -6.06 -4.67 9.20
C TYR A 303 -5.73 -3.48 10.12
N PHE A 304 -6.77 -2.84 10.65
CA PHE A 304 -6.66 -1.61 11.45
C PHE A 304 -6.55 -1.86 12.95
N GLY A 305 -6.63 -3.12 13.38
CA GLY A 305 -6.49 -3.53 14.77
C GLY A 305 -7.65 -4.38 15.29
N GLU A 306 -7.56 -4.68 16.58
CA GLU A 306 -8.47 -5.56 17.29
C GLU A 306 -8.80 -5.05 18.69
N ASN A 307 -9.98 -5.46 19.16
CA ASN A 307 -10.37 -5.36 20.56
C ASN A 307 -10.60 -6.77 21.10
N THR A 308 -9.57 -7.29 21.77
CA THR A 308 -9.43 -8.66 22.23
C THR A 308 -9.66 -8.75 23.73
N LYS A 309 -10.41 -9.79 24.12
CA LYS A 309 -10.62 -10.16 25.53
C LYS A 309 -10.41 -11.65 25.68
N GLU A 310 -9.52 -12.03 26.59
CA GLU A 310 -9.34 -13.41 27.02
C GLU A 310 -10.15 -13.69 28.28
N TYR A 311 -10.61 -14.93 28.42
CA TYR A 311 -11.50 -15.35 29.48
C TYR A 311 -10.98 -16.60 30.19
N GLU A 312 -11.05 -16.59 31.51
CA GLU A 312 -10.93 -17.77 32.37
C GLU A 312 -12.15 -17.83 33.29
N ASP A 313 -12.77 -19.00 33.42
CA ASP A 313 -13.98 -19.21 34.23
C ASP A 313 -15.13 -18.21 33.94
N GLY A 314 -15.18 -17.68 32.71
CA GLY A 314 -16.20 -16.73 32.26
C GLY A 314 -15.92 -15.26 32.60
N GLU A 315 -14.81 -14.96 33.27
CA GLU A 315 -14.36 -13.62 33.61
C GLU A 315 -13.25 -13.16 32.66
N VAL A 316 -13.19 -11.86 32.36
CA VAL A 316 -12.13 -11.30 31.52
C VAL A 316 -10.84 -11.25 32.33
N VAL A 317 -9.78 -11.91 31.85
CA VAL A 317 -8.48 -11.94 32.52
C VAL A 317 -7.41 -11.11 31.82
N SER A 318 -7.52 -10.92 30.50
CA SER A 318 -6.55 -10.15 29.70
C SER A 318 -7.25 -9.39 28.57
N THR A 319 -6.63 -8.29 28.18
CA THR A 319 -6.92 -7.53 26.94
C THR A 319 -5.64 -7.19 26.18
N GLU A 320 -4.52 -7.86 26.49
CA GLU A 320 -3.18 -7.45 26.05
C GLU A 320 -3.00 -7.53 24.53
N GLY A 321 -3.72 -8.41 23.82
CA GLY A 321 -3.70 -8.47 22.35
C GLY A 321 -4.33 -7.26 21.63
N SER A 322 -5.09 -6.42 22.33
CA SER A 322 -5.80 -5.30 21.68
C SER A 322 -4.85 -4.22 21.16
N PHE A 323 -5.02 -3.85 19.88
CA PHE A 323 -4.35 -2.68 19.31
C PHE A 323 -5.26 -1.91 18.36
N GLU A 324 -4.93 -0.64 18.10
CA GLU A 324 -5.63 0.19 17.12
C GLU A 324 -4.64 1.04 16.35
N ALA A 325 -4.72 1.01 15.02
CA ALA A 325 -3.89 1.83 14.14
C ALA A 325 -3.98 3.32 14.51
N GLY A 326 -2.83 3.98 14.65
CA GLY A 326 -2.72 5.37 15.09
C GLY A 326 -2.61 5.56 16.60
N VAL A 327 -2.72 4.50 17.41
CA VAL A 327 -2.56 4.55 18.87
C VAL A 327 -1.23 3.92 19.27
N ASN A 328 -0.47 4.56 20.16
CA ASN A 328 0.79 4.03 20.74
C ASN A 328 1.84 3.56 19.70
N GLY A 329 1.86 4.18 18.51
CA GLY A 329 2.78 3.81 17.44
C GLY A 329 2.32 2.66 16.57
N ALA A 330 1.15 2.07 16.84
CA ALA A 330 0.56 1.05 15.99
C ALA A 330 0.14 1.61 14.62
N ARG A 331 0.25 0.79 13.59
CA ARG A 331 -0.08 1.11 12.20
C ARG A 331 -0.95 -0.01 11.62
N ALA A 332 -1.79 0.35 10.66
CA ALA A 332 -2.54 -0.65 9.92
C ALA A 332 -1.58 -1.50 9.06
N GLY A 333 -1.72 -2.82 9.14
CA GLY A 333 -1.02 -3.78 8.28
C GLY A 333 -1.88 -4.22 7.10
N ILE A 334 -1.34 -5.13 6.28
CA ILE A 334 -2.05 -5.78 5.18
C ILE A 334 -2.41 -7.19 5.63
N ILE A 335 -3.69 -7.54 5.73
CA ILE A 335 -4.09 -8.95 5.97
C ILE A 335 -4.07 -9.75 4.68
N MET A 336 -4.35 -9.11 3.54
CA MET A 336 -4.33 -9.77 2.24
C MET A 336 -4.05 -8.77 1.11
N LEU A 337 -3.06 -9.06 0.27
CA LEU A 337 -2.78 -8.27 -0.93
C LEU A 337 -3.89 -8.41 -1.97
N ALA A 338 -4.07 -7.40 -2.82
CA ALA A 338 -4.96 -7.46 -3.98
C ALA A 338 -4.55 -8.58 -4.95
N GLN A 339 -3.24 -8.71 -5.17
CA GLN A 339 -2.61 -9.65 -6.10
C GLN A 339 -1.41 -10.32 -5.43
N PRO A 340 -1.62 -11.27 -4.50
CA PRO A 340 -0.53 -11.90 -3.78
C PRO A 340 0.31 -12.78 -4.70
N VAL A 341 1.62 -12.55 -4.74
CA VAL A 341 2.60 -13.31 -5.52
C VAL A 341 3.55 -14.07 -4.59
N ALA A 342 4.00 -15.25 -5.02
CA ALA A 342 4.94 -16.04 -4.25
C ALA A 342 6.22 -15.24 -3.91
N GLY A 343 6.60 -15.26 -2.64
CA GLY A 343 7.72 -14.51 -2.08
C GLY A 343 7.35 -13.16 -1.48
N ASP A 344 6.14 -12.63 -1.73
CA ASP A 344 5.67 -11.41 -1.07
C ASP A 344 5.66 -11.64 0.44
N SER A 345 6.07 -10.62 1.19
CA SER A 345 5.99 -10.67 2.65
C SER A 345 5.67 -9.31 3.23
N TYR A 346 4.72 -9.28 4.16
CA TYR A 346 4.14 -8.06 4.72
C TYR A 346 3.77 -8.27 6.18
N PHE A 347 3.63 -7.16 6.91
CA PHE A 347 3.07 -7.17 8.26
C PHE A 347 1.55 -7.18 8.17
N GLU A 348 0.91 -8.14 8.83
CA GLU A 348 -0.53 -8.18 9.06
C GLU A 348 -0.89 -7.24 10.20
N GLU A 349 -0.04 -7.20 11.22
CA GLU A 349 -0.15 -6.35 12.39
C GLU A 349 1.14 -5.58 12.62
N SER A 350 1.02 -4.33 13.04
CA SER A 350 2.17 -3.49 13.33
C SER A 350 1.90 -2.66 14.57
N ALA A 351 1.95 -3.29 15.73
CA ALA A 351 1.75 -2.69 17.05
C ALA A 351 2.96 -3.02 17.94
N PRO A 352 3.94 -2.09 18.08
CA PRO A 352 5.21 -2.37 18.74
C PRO A 352 5.06 -2.96 20.15
N GLY A 353 5.59 -4.18 20.33
CA GLY A 353 5.54 -4.90 21.62
C GLY A 353 4.16 -5.39 22.05
N VAL A 354 3.16 -5.32 21.17
CA VAL A 354 1.79 -5.80 21.40
C VAL A 354 1.46 -6.91 20.39
N ALA A 355 1.55 -6.60 19.10
CA ALA A 355 1.16 -7.49 18.01
C ALA A 355 2.00 -7.17 16.76
N GLU A 356 2.82 -8.13 16.30
CA GLU A 356 3.75 -7.94 15.18
C GLU A 356 3.74 -9.15 14.24
N ASP A 357 2.52 -9.59 13.90
CA ASP A 357 2.27 -10.66 12.96
C ASP A 357 2.56 -10.24 11.52
N GLY A 358 3.07 -11.18 10.74
CA GLY A 358 3.32 -11.01 9.33
C GLY A 358 3.09 -12.29 8.55
N ALA A 359 3.02 -12.16 7.23
CA ALA A 359 2.85 -13.29 6.32
C ALA A 359 3.93 -13.28 5.24
N THR A 360 4.25 -14.47 4.75
CA THR A 360 4.97 -14.69 3.49
C THR A 360 4.08 -15.52 2.57
N VAL A 361 3.80 -15.02 1.38
CA VAL A 361 3.01 -15.71 0.36
C VAL A 361 3.86 -16.81 -0.28
N LEU A 362 3.35 -18.05 -0.30
CA LEU A 362 3.98 -19.17 -1.01
C LEU A 362 3.36 -19.42 -2.39
N GLY A 363 2.29 -18.69 -2.71
CA GLY A 363 1.59 -18.72 -3.99
C GLY A 363 0.32 -19.56 -3.98
N ALA A 364 -0.39 -19.52 -5.11
CA ALA A 364 -1.66 -20.22 -5.30
C ALA A 364 -1.49 -21.66 -5.80
N GLY A 365 -2.60 -22.29 -6.18
CA GLY A 365 -2.63 -23.62 -6.80
C GLY A 365 -2.67 -24.79 -5.81
N ARG A 366 -2.82 -24.52 -4.52
CA ARG A 366 -2.89 -25.56 -3.49
C ARG A 366 -4.29 -26.16 -3.40
N ARG A 367 -4.36 -27.38 -2.86
CA ARG A 367 -5.63 -28.06 -2.56
C ARG A 367 -5.79 -28.20 -1.05
N ALA A 368 -6.90 -27.72 -0.51
CA ALA A 368 -7.26 -27.88 0.90
C ALA A 368 -8.41 -28.87 1.04
N LYS A 369 -8.26 -29.92 1.85
CA LYS A 369 -9.36 -30.82 2.21
C LYS A 369 -9.70 -30.61 3.68
N VAL A 370 -10.89 -30.07 3.94
CA VAL A 370 -11.40 -29.75 5.28
C VAL A 370 -12.78 -30.36 5.48
N PRO A 371 -13.32 -30.40 6.72
CA PRO A 371 -14.64 -30.99 6.96
C PRO A 371 -15.77 -30.40 6.12
N PHE A 372 -15.73 -29.10 5.82
CA PHE A 372 -16.73 -28.44 4.99
C PHE A 372 -16.70 -28.93 3.51
N ALA A 373 -15.52 -28.92 2.89
CA ALA A 373 -15.35 -29.21 1.47
C ALA A 373 -13.89 -29.53 1.08
N THR A 374 -13.67 -29.85 -0.20
CA THR A 374 -12.34 -29.81 -0.82
C THR A 374 -12.26 -28.60 -1.74
N PHE A 375 -11.28 -27.73 -1.50
CA PHE A 375 -11.02 -26.53 -2.29
C PHE A 375 -9.79 -26.71 -3.16
N GLY A 376 -9.85 -26.22 -4.40
CA GLY A 376 -8.69 -26.10 -5.29
C GLY A 376 -8.22 -24.65 -5.40
N ASN A 377 -7.04 -24.44 -6.00
CA ASN A 377 -6.45 -23.12 -6.24
C ASN A 377 -6.35 -22.22 -4.98
N CYS A 378 -6.16 -22.83 -3.81
CA CYS A 378 -5.97 -22.08 -2.57
C CYS A 378 -4.63 -21.33 -2.60
N LEU A 379 -4.63 -20.12 -2.07
CA LEU A 379 -3.44 -19.36 -1.72
C LEU A 379 -2.86 -19.93 -0.42
N GLU A 380 -1.55 -20.13 -0.40
CA GLU A 380 -0.82 -20.56 0.79
C GLU A 380 0.06 -19.41 1.30
N THR A 381 0.03 -19.20 2.61
CA THR A 381 0.93 -18.29 3.32
C THR A 381 1.60 -19.03 4.46
N HIS A 382 2.81 -18.57 4.79
CA HIS A 382 3.45 -18.84 6.06
C HIS A 382 3.38 -17.57 6.90
N ASN A 383 2.65 -17.62 8.00
CA ASN A 383 2.50 -16.53 8.94
C ASN A 383 3.51 -16.69 10.08
N PHE A 384 4.09 -15.58 10.53
CA PHE A 384 5.12 -15.52 11.55
C PHE A 384 4.84 -14.36 12.50
N ASN A 385 5.38 -14.43 13.72
CA ASN A 385 5.25 -13.38 14.71
C ASN A 385 6.65 -12.88 15.11
N ALA A 386 6.89 -11.57 15.03
CA ALA A 386 8.20 -11.00 15.35
C ALA A 386 8.52 -10.99 16.86
N LEU A 387 7.49 -11.01 17.72
CA LEU A 387 7.61 -11.13 19.18
C LEU A 387 7.86 -12.56 19.64
N GLU A 388 7.54 -13.55 18.81
CA GLU A 388 7.77 -14.98 19.06
C GLU A 388 8.66 -15.63 17.99
N PRO A 389 9.98 -15.38 18.01
CA PRO A 389 10.89 -15.92 17.00
C PRO A 389 10.85 -17.45 16.93
N GLY A 390 10.44 -17.97 15.77
CA GLY A 390 10.32 -19.40 15.51
C GLY A 390 8.89 -19.89 15.37
N ALA A 391 7.90 -19.13 15.88
CA ALA A 391 6.50 -19.37 15.60
C ALA A 391 6.25 -19.26 14.09
N LEU A 392 5.59 -20.28 13.53
CA LEU A 392 5.33 -20.35 12.09
C LEU A 392 4.05 -21.14 11.84
N GLU A 393 3.06 -20.46 11.26
CA GLU A 393 1.78 -21.06 10.91
C GLU A 393 1.63 -21.13 9.40
N ARG A 394 1.11 -22.25 8.89
CA ARG A 394 0.74 -22.40 7.49
C ARG A 394 -0.75 -22.16 7.34
N LYS A 395 -1.15 -21.14 6.58
CA LYS A 395 -2.56 -20.84 6.28
C LYS A 395 -2.89 -21.12 4.82
N LEU A 396 -4.12 -21.59 4.56
CA LEU A 396 -4.68 -21.77 3.23
C LEU A 396 -5.98 -20.97 3.09
N TYR A 397 -6.02 -20.12 2.06
CA TYR A 397 -7.17 -19.30 1.71
C TYR A 397 -7.78 -19.78 0.39
N ALA A 398 -9.08 -20.08 0.39
CA ALA A 398 -9.79 -20.51 -0.81
C ALA A 398 -10.46 -19.31 -1.51
N PRO A 399 -10.35 -19.19 -2.85
CA PRO A 399 -10.99 -18.11 -3.61
C PRO A 399 -12.50 -18.00 -3.33
N GLY A 400 -12.97 -16.82 -2.94
CA GLY A 400 -14.37 -16.53 -2.61
C GLY A 400 -14.82 -16.99 -1.22
N PHE A 401 -13.95 -17.62 -0.43
CA PHE A 401 -14.30 -18.15 0.89
C PHE A 401 -13.43 -17.60 2.04
N GLY A 402 -12.21 -17.17 1.77
CA GLY A 402 -11.28 -16.75 2.83
C GLY A 402 -10.49 -17.91 3.41
N LEU A 403 -10.08 -17.78 4.68
CA LEU A 403 -9.34 -18.80 5.41
C LEU A 403 -10.16 -20.10 5.51
N VAL A 404 -9.59 -21.21 5.03
CA VAL A 404 -10.23 -22.53 5.13
C VAL A 404 -9.46 -23.50 6.03
N PHE A 405 -8.16 -23.29 6.19
CA PHE A 405 -7.28 -24.15 6.96
C PHE A 405 -6.09 -23.37 7.52
N SER A 406 -5.71 -23.68 8.74
CA SER A 406 -4.40 -23.32 9.28
C SER A 406 -3.81 -24.44 10.15
N GLU A 407 -2.48 -24.49 10.23
CA GLU A 407 -1.74 -25.40 11.11
C GLU A 407 -0.42 -24.76 11.57
N ASP A 408 -0.05 -24.98 12.83
CA ASP A 408 1.30 -24.71 13.29
C ASP A 408 2.29 -25.70 12.65
N ILE A 409 3.36 -25.16 12.07
CA ILE A 409 4.44 -25.92 11.44
C ILE A 409 5.80 -25.72 12.13
N SER A 410 5.82 -25.05 13.28
CA SER A 410 6.98 -24.82 14.14
C SER A 410 7.18 -25.90 15.21
N GLY A 411 6.24 -26.83 15.35
CA GLY A 411 6.35 -28.01 16.20
C GLY A 411 5.20 -28.23 17.18
N GLY A 412 4.23 -27.32 17.26
CA GLY A 412 2.98 -27.52 17.99
C GLY A 412 1.96 -28.35 17.22
N GLU A 413 0.77 -28.47 17.79
CA GLU A 413 -0.34 -29.29 17.26
C GLU A 413 -1.53 -28.42 16.83
N ASP A 414 -1.36 -27.10 16.86
CA ASP A 414 -2.43 -26.14 16.63
C ASP A 414 -2.96 -26.25 15.20
N THR A 415 -4.28 -26.32 15.07
CA THR A 415 -4.95 -26.41 13.78
C THR A 415 -6.29 -25.72 13.79
N VAL A 416 -6.68 -25.18 12.64
CA VAL A 416 -8.00 -24.61 12.38
C VAL A 416 -8.51 -25.15 11.05
N LYS A 417 -9.70 -25.75 11.02
CA LYS A 417 -10.28 -26.35 9.81
C LYS A 417 -11.73 -25.90 9.65
N LEU A 418 -12.07 -25.38 8.48
CA LEU A 418 -13.43 -24.93 8.20
C LEU A 418 -14.43 -26.10 8.20
N VAL A 419 -15.52 -25.94 8.95
CA VAL A 419 -16.57 -26.96 9.13
C VAL A 419 -17.88 -26.55 8.49
N SER A 420 -18.27 -25.28 8.60
CA SER A 420 -19.51 -24.78 7.99
C SER A 420 -19.44 -23.28 7.74
N ILE A 421 -20.27 -22.84 6.78
CA ILE A 421 -20.51 -21.44 6.47
C ILE A 421 -22.02 -21.22 6.47
N GLU A 422 -22.46 -20.16 7.13
CA GLU A 422 -23.84 -19.65 7.08
C GLU A 422 -23.79 -18.28 6.41
N PHE A 423 -24.36 -18.16 5.21
CA PHE A 423 -24.44 -16.88 4.49
C PHE A 423 -25.57 -16.02 5.04
N ALA A 424 -25.43 -14.70 4.91
CA ALA A 424 -26.54 -13.78 5.13
C ALA A 424 -27.71 -14.14 4.18
N VAL A 425 -28.94 -14.15 4.72
CA VAL A 425 -30.18 -14.41 3.97
C VAL A 425 -30.86 -13.11 3.62
#